data_AF-N6TTK4-F1
#
_entry.id   AF-N6TTK4-F1
#
_cell.length_a   1.000
_cell.length_b   1.000
_cell.length_c   1.000
_cell.angle_alpha   90.00
_cell.angle_beta   90.00
_cell.angle_gamma   90.00
#
_symmetry.space_group_name_H-M   'P 1'
#
loop_
_entity.id
_entity.type
_entity.pdbx_description
1 polymer ?
#
loop_
_entity_poly.entity_id
_entity_poly.type
_entity_poly.pdbx_seq_one_letter_code
_entity_poly.pdbx_strand_id
1 'polypeptide(L)'
;MSELEKPQVAPLVIALTRPRMMWGVPIGLFVGELMVVVMTFLNTKNLATFLLFLPLHAAAYVMTVRDPHLANVVRMRFAKCPWIRNRHFWGGNSYQP
;
A
#
# COMPACT_ATOMS: atom_id res chain seq x y z
N MET A 1 16.72 44.57 -11.71
CA MET A 1 16.49 43.24 -11.12
C MET A 1 15.06 42.88 -11.49
N SER A 2 14.91 42.21 -12.64
CA SER A 2 13.62 41.98 -13.30
C SER A 2 12.67 41.25 -12.37
N GLU A 3 11.46 41.78 -12.23
CA GLU A 3 10.28 41.14 -11.67
C GLU A 3 10.28 39.64 -12.04
N LEU A 4 10.46 38.78 -11.04
CA LEU A 4 10.51 37.33 -11.21
C LEU A 4 9.17 36.88 -11.81
N GLU A 5 9.19 36.53 -13.08
CA GLU A 5 8.08 35.93 -13.83
C GLU A 5 7.54 34.75 -13.03
N LYS A 6 6.33 34.90 -12.47
CA LYS A 6 5.68 33.82 -11.74
C LYS A 6 5.48 32.66 -12.71
N PRO A 7 5.98 31.45 -12.41
CA PRO A 7 5.82 30.31 -13.30
C PRO A 7 4.32 30.06 -13.52
N GLN A 8 3.94 29.87 -14.77
CA GLN A 8 2.57 29.48 -15.11
C GLN A 8 2.33 28.06 -14.58
N VAL A 9 1.55 27.94 -13.50
CA VAL A 9 1.22 26.66 -12.88
C VAL A 9 -0.14 26.22 -13.39
N ALA A 10 -0.18 25.11 -14.13
CA ALA A 10 -1.45 24.49 -14.49
C ALA A 10 -2.15 23.95 -13.21
N PRO A 11 -3.49 24.05 -13.12
CA PRO A 11 -4.21 23.50 -11.98
C PRO A 11 -4.00 21.99 -11.89
N LEU A 12 -3.57 21.52 -10.71
CA LEU A 12 -3.31 20.10 -10.49
C LEU A 12 -4.63 19.33 -10.41
N VAL A 13 -4.90 18.48 -11.39
CA VAL A 13 -6.04 17.55 -11.34
C VAL A 13 -5.64 16.34 -10.49
N ILE A 14 -5.93 16.42 -9.19
CA ILE A 14 -5.55 15.41 -8.18
C ILE A 14 -6.05 14.00 -8.55
N ALA A 15 -7.18 13.89 -9.25
CA ALA A 15 -7.73 12.60 -9.69
C ALA A 15 -6.83 11.86 -10.69
N LEU A 16 -6.02 12.59 -11.48
CA LEU A 16 -5.10 11.99 -12.45
C LEU A 16 -3.77 11.56 -11.83
N THR A 17 -3.42 12.10 -10.67
CA THR A 17 -2.13 11.84 -10.01
C THR A 17 -2.26 10.87 -8.84
N ARG A 18 -3.45 10.70 -8.27
CA ARG A 18 -3.68 9.69 -7.22
C ARG A 18 -3.88 8.30 -7.83
N PRO A 19 -3.40 7.25 -7.14
CA PRO A 19 -3.73 5.88 -7.52
C PRO A 19 -5.24 5.65 -7.38
N ARG A 20 -5.79 4.71 -8.17
CA ARG A 20 -7.20 4.34 -8.08
C ARG A 20 -7.53 3.79 -6.68
N MET A 21 -8.49 4.42 -6.00
CA MET A 21 -8.93 4.05 -4.65
C MET A 21 -10.33 3.44 -4.66
N MET A 22 -10.62 2.52 -3.74
CA MET A 22 -11.96 1.99 -3.44
C MET A 22 -12.12 1.97 -1.92
N TRP A 23 -13.22 2.55 -1.40
CA TRP A 23 -13.48 2.68 0.05
C TRP A 23 -12.29 3.23 0.86
N GLY A 24 -11.53 4.17 0.28
CA GLY A 24 -10.38 4.80 0.96
C GLY A 24 -9.08 4.00 0.92
N VAL A 25 -9.06 2.83 0.29
CA VAL A 25 -7.88 1.96 0.14
C VAL A 25 -7.50 1.83 -1.35
N PRO A 26 -6.21 1.73 -1.73
CA PRO A 26 -5.82 1.49 -3.12
C PRO A 26 -6.41 0.19 -3.65
N ILE A 27 -6.88 0.20 -4.91
CA ILE A 27 -7.66 -0.93 -5.46
C ILE A 27 -6.94 -2.28 -5.40
N GLY A 28 -5.61 -2.29 -5.51
CA GLY A 28 -4.83 -3.53 -5.40
C GLY A 28 -4.90 -4.18 -4.01
N LEU A 29 -4.94 -3.38 -2.94
CA LEU A 29 -5.12 -3.90 -1.58
C LEU A 29 -6.56 -4.34 -1.34
N PHE A 30 -7.54 -3.57 -1.81
CA PHE A 30 -8.95 -3.90 -1.70
C PHE A 30 -9.31 -5.23 -2.39
N VAL A 31 -8.76 -5.47 -3.57
CA VAL A 31 -8.91 -6.76 -4.26
C VAL A 31 -8.21 -7.88 -3.48
N GLY A 32 -7.02 -7.60 -2.93
CA GLY A 32 -6.26 -8.58 -2.14
C GLY A 32 -6.99 -9.04 -0.87
N GLU A 33 -7.55 -8.12 -0.10
CA GLU A 33 -8.33 -8.48 1.10
C GLU A 33 -9.60 -9.27 0.76
N LEU A 34 -10.31 -8.89 -0.31
CA LEU A 34 -11.47 -9.65 -0.78
C LEU A 34 -11.08 -11.07 -1.17
N MET A 35 -9.97 -11.25 -1.88
CA MET A 35 -9.46 -12.57 -2.24
C MET A 35 -9.17 -13.42 -1.00
N VAL A 36 -8.52 -12.84 0.03
CA VAL A 36 -8.24 -13.55 1.29
C VAL A 36 -9.54 -13.97 1.99
N VAL A 37 -10.52 -13.08 2.09
CA VAL A 37 -11.81 -13.37 2.75
C VAL A 37 -12.57 -14.47 1.98
N VAL A 38 -12.63 -14.37 0.65
CA VAL A 38 -13.32 -15.35 -0.20
C VAL A 38 -12.64 -16.72 -0.16
N MET A 39 -11.30 -16.77 -0.22
CA MET A 39 -10.55 -18.03 -0.08
C MET A 39 -10.79 -18.68 1.30
N THR A 40 -10.82 -17.87 2.36
CA THR A 40 -11.10 -18.37 3.72
C THR A 40 -12.53 -18.89 3.85
N PHE A 41 -13.51 -18.19 3.25
CA PHE A 41 -14.89 -18.64 3.18
C PHE A 41 -15.02 -19.96 2.43
N LEU A 42 -14.40 -20.10 1.26
CA LEU A 42 -14.45 -21.33 0.45
C LEU A 42 -13.88 -22.53 1.21
N ASN A 43 -12.80 -22.32 1.97
CA ASN A 43 -12.17 -23.37 2.75
C ASN A 43 -13.02 -23.82 3.96
N THR A 44 -13.60 -22.86 4.68
CA THR A 44 -14.37 -23.15 5.91
C THR A 44 -15.85 -23.43 5.68
N LYS A 45 -16.39 -23.00 4.53
CA LYS A 45 -17.82 -23.00 4.16
C LYS A 45 -18.72 -22.32 5.19
N ASN A 46 -18.16 -21.39 5.97
CA ASN A 46 -18.87 -20.70 7.04
C ASN A 46 -19.10 -19.24 6.68
N LEU A 47 -20.35 -18.81 6.59
CA LEU A 47 -20.70 -17.43 6.24
C LEU A 47 -20.13 -16.38 7.23
N ALA A 48 -19.88 -16.77 8.48
CA ALA A 48 -19.29 -15.88 9.48
C ALA A 48 -17.87 -15.41 9.10
N THR A 49 -17.16 -16.08 8.19
CA THR A 49 -15.82 -15.65 7.77
C THR A 49 -15.81 -14.32 7.03
N PHE A 50 -16.95 -13.85 6.49
CA PHE A 50 -17.03 -12.51 5.92
C PHE A 50 -16.78 -11.41 6.95
N LEU A 51 -16.98 -11.67 8.25
CA LEU A 51 -16.62 -10.73 9.32
C LEU A 51 -15.12 -10.42 9.36
N LEU A 52 -14.26 -11.27 8.78
CA LEU A 52 -12.82 -11.01 8.64
C LEU A 52 -12.52 -9.82 7.72
N PHE A 53 -13.46 -9.46 6.84
CA PHE A 53 -13.31 -8.28 6.00
C PHE A 53 -13.14 -7.00 6.83
N LEU A 54 -13.89 -6.86 7.92
CA LEU A 54 -13.88 -5.65 8.74
C LEU A 54 -12.50 -5.35 9.37
N PRO A 55 -11.84 -6.28 10.11
CA PRO A 55 -10.53 -6.03 10.66
C PRO A 55 -9.44 -5.92 9.58
N LEU A 56 -9.54 -6.69 8.49
CA LEU A 56 -8.59 -6.60 7.37
C LEU A 56 -8.66 -5.23 6.69
N HIS A 57 -9.87 -4.75 6.41
CA HIS A 57 -10.09 -3.45 5.80
C HIS A 57 -9.69 -2.30 6.73
N ALA A 58 -9.97 -2.42 8.03
CA ALA A 58 -9.50 -1.45 9.01
C ALA A 58 -7.96 -1.36 9.03
N ALA A 59 -7.26 -2.49 9.00
CA ALA A 59 -5.80 -2.51 8.93
C ALA A 59 -5.28 -1.92 7.61
N ALA A 60 -5.88 -2.28 6.47
CA ALA A 60 -5.54 -1.75 5.16
C ALA A 60 -5.74 -0.23 5.10
N TYR A 61 -6.85 0.26 5.64
CA TYR A 61 -7.17 1.68 5.75
C TYR A 61 -6.14 2.43 6.60
N VAL A 62 -5.84 1.95 7.81
CA VAL A 62 -4.85 2.57 8.70
C VAL A 62 -3.48 2.67 8.03
N MET A 63 -3.06 1.64 7.28
CA MET A 63 -1.82 1.70 6.51
C MET A 63 -1.84 2.80 5.43
N THR A 64 -2.98 3.03 4.78
CA THR A 64 -3.09 3.95 3.62
C THR A 64 -3.56 5.36 3.97
N VAL A 65 -3.96 5.63 5.21
CA VAL A 65 -4.42 6.96 5.67
C VAL A 65 -3.35 8.04 5.46
N ARG A 66 -2.08 7.72 5.73
CA ARG A 66 -0.98 8.70 5.62
C ARG A 66 -0.43 8.81 4.20
N ASP A 67 -0.27 7.68 3.53
CA ASP A 67 0.27 7.61 2.17
C ASP A 67 -0.41 6.49 1.38
N PRO A 68 -1.15 6.80 0.29
CA PRO A 68 -1.77 5.78 -0.55
C PRO A 68 -0.75 4.90 -1.29
N HIS A 69 0.51 5.33 -1.42
CA HIS A 69 1.58 4.57 -2.08
C HIS A 69 2.31 3.62 -1.14
N LEU A 70 2.10 3.69 0.18
CA LEU A 70 2.78 2.83 1.16
C LEU A 70 2.63 1.35 0.82
N ALA A 71 1.44 0.94 0.35
CA ALA A 71 1.16 -0.42 -0.10
C ALA A 71 2.11 -0.90 -1.22
N ASN A 72 2.42 -0.01 -2.18
CA ASN A 72 3.36 -0.32 -3.26
C ASN A 72 4.78 -0.45 -2.74
N VAL A 73 5.19 0.44 -1.83
CA VAL A 73 6.53 0.43 -1.23
C VAL A 73 6.73 -0.84 -0.41
N VAL A 74 5.76 -1.22 0.42
CA VAL A 74 5.79 -2.45 1.22
C VAL A 74 5.91 -3.68 0.31
N ARG A 75 5.08 -3.77 -0.74
CA ARG A 75 5.16 -4.86 -1.70
C ARG A 75 6.52 -4.93 -2.39
N MET A 76 7.03 -3.79 -2.84
CA MET A 76 8.34 -3.70 -3.50
C MET A 76 9.47 -4.11 -2.55
N ARG A 77 9.39 -3.69 -1.28
CA ARG A 77 10.32 -4.07 -0.23
C ARG A 77 10.34 -5.60 -0.05
N PHE A 78 9.17 -6.23 0.06
CA PHE A 78 9.09 -7.69 0.18
C PHE A 78 9.59 -8.42 -1.08
N ALA A 79 9.30 -7.90 -2.27
CA ALA A 79 9.65 -8.57 -3.52
C ALA A 79 11.13 -8.40 -3.90
N LYS A 80 11.71 -7.21 -3.70
CA LYS A 80 13.05 -6.86 -4.24
C LYS A 80 14.11 -6.64 -3.17
N CYS A 81 13.73 -6.50 -1.89
CA CYS A 81 14.67 -6.23 -0.81
C CYS A 81 14.54 -7.28 0.31
N PRO A 82 14.93 -8.55 0.05
CA PRO A 82 14.87 -9.60 1.04
C PRO A 82 15.74 -9.27 2.26
N TRP A 83 15.38 -9.80 3.42
CA TRP A 83 16.13 -9.57 4.65
C TRP A 83 17.42 -10.38 4.66
N ILE A 84 18.57 -9.72 4.80
CA ILE A 84 19.90 -10.36 4.83
C ILE A 84 20.33 -10.61 6.28
N ARG A 85 21.07 -11.70 6.54
CA ARG A 85 21.54 -12.07 7.90
C ARG A 85 22.41 -11.00 8.57
N ASN A 86 23.21 -10.27 7.81
CA ASN A 86 24.09 -9.20 8.31
C ASN A 86 23.35 -7.88 8.60
N ARG A 87 22.03 -7.82 8.38
CA ARG A 87 21.25 -6.58 8.53
C ARG A 87 21.28 -5.99 9.94
N HIS A 88 21.45 -6.82 10.97
CA HIS A 88 21.58 -6.32 12.34
C HIS A 88 22.90 -5.57 12.58
N PHE A 89 23.98 -5.98 11.91
CA PHE A 89 25.28 -5.34 12.06
C PHE A 89 25.36 -4.02 11.27
N TRP A 90 24.87 -4.03 10.02
CA TRP A 90 24.96 -2.86 9.12
C TRP A 90 23.73 -1.95 9.12
N GLY A 91 22.64 -2.33 9.79
CA GLY A 91 21.35 -1.61 9.75
C GLY A 91 20.60 -1.72 8.41
N GLY A 92 21.17 -2.41 7.42
CA GLY A 92 20.65 -2.50 6.06
C GLY A 92 21.13 -3.74 5.31
N ASN A 93 20.71 -3.86 4.05
CA ASN A 93 21.16 -4.93 3.18
C ASN A 93 22.55 -4.55 2.63
N SER A 94 23.61 -5.23 3.08
CA SER A 94 24.98 -5.04 2.59
C SER A 94 25.50 -6.31 1.93
N TYR A 95 26.29 -6.15 0.87
CA TYR A 95 27.01 -7.25 0.21
C TYR A 95 28.34 -7.61 0.90
N GLN A 96 28.79 -6.75 1.82
CA GLN A 96 29.96 -7.02 2.65
C GLN A 96 29.53 -7.82 3.90
N PRO A 97 30.32 -8.83 4.31
CA PRO A 97 30.04 -9.58 5.54
C PRO A 97 30.00 -8.64 6.74
#